data_AF-A0A849NL66-F1
#
_entry.id   AF-A0A849NL66-F1
#
_cell.length_a   1.000
_cell.length_b   1.000
_cell.length_c   1.000
_cell.angle_alpha   90.00
_cell.angle_beta   90.00
_cell.angle_gamma   90.00
#
_symmetry.space_group_name_H-M   'P 1'
#
loop_
_entity.id
_entity.type
_entity.pdbx_description
1 polymer ?
#
loop_
_entity_poly.entity_id
_entity_poly.type
_entity_poly.pdbx_seq_one_letter_code
_entity_poly.pdbx_strand_id
1 'polypeptide(L)'
;MSDKTKDTEWLLWEVFIQPANGAPHEHAGSLHAVDSENAIQNARDVYSRRGEAISIWVVPSDCITATSPSENGPFFDPGNDKAYRHPKFYSVPKGNRGG
;
A
#
# COMPACT_ATOMS: atom_id res chain seq x y z
N MET A 1 39.58 -1.76 -0.25
CA MET A 1 38.36 -1.83 -1.08
C MET A 1 37.18 -1.72 -0.13
N SER A 2 36.26 -0.77 -0.21
CA SER A 2 35.82 0.01 -1.36
C SER A 2 35.55 1.46 -0.94
N ASP A 3 36.08 2.38 -1.75
CA ASP A 3 35.68 3.77 -1.78
C ASP A 3 34.21 3.80 -2.21
N LYS A 4 33.28 4.05 -1.28
CA LYS A 4 31.89 4.36 -1.64
C LYS A 4 31.94 5.73 -2.27
N THR A 5 31.96 5.75 -3.60
CA THR A 5 31.81 6.94 -4.41
C THR A 5 30.73 7.81 -3.78
N LYS A 6 31.12 9.03 -3.38
CA LYS A 6 30.16 10.11 -3.15
C LYS A 6 29.57 10.46 -4.50
N ASP A 7 28.68 9.59 -4.98
CA ASP A 7 27.80 9.93 -6.08
C ASP A 7 26.97 11.13 -5.63
N THR A 8 26.45 11.87 -6.59
CA THR A 8 25.57 12.99 -6.32
C THR A 8 24.23 12.39 -5.88
N GLU A 9 24.20 11.79 -4.68
CA GLU A 9 23.18 10.84 -4.21
C GLU A 9 21.88 11.59 -3.93
N TRP A 10 21.12 11.80 -5.00
CA TRP A 10 19.71 12.12 -4.88
C TRP A 10 19.04 11.03 -4.07
N LEU A 11 18.10 11.41 -3.21
CA LEU A 11 17.41 10.47 -2.33
C LEU A 11 16.59 9.48 -3.16
N LEU A 12 16.49 8.24 -2.70
CA LEU A 12 15.60 7.23 -3.30
C LEU A 12 14.17 7.44 -2.78
N TRP A 13 13.21 7.45 -3.69
CA TRP A 13 11.79 7.63 -3.41
C TRP A 13 11.01 6.42 -3.93
N GLU A 14 10.10 5.91 -3.11
CA GLU A 14 9.10 4.91 -3.52
C GLU A 14 7.85 5.64 -4.04
N VAL A 15 7.33 5.18 -5.17
CA VAL A 15 6.21 5.81 -5.90
C VAL A 15 4.98 4.93 -5.84
N PHE A 16 3.85 5.51 -5.45
CA PHE A 16 2.56 4.83 -5.44
C PHE A 16 1.56 5.56 -6.32
N ILE A 17 0.80 4.83 -7.13
CA ILE A 17 -0.18 5.39 -8.07
C ILE A 17 -1.58 4.89 -7.76
N GLN A 18 -2.57 5.75 -7.95
CA GLN A 18 -3.99 5.40 -7.87
C GLN A 18 -4.60 5.47 -9.29
N PRO A 19 -5.05 4.35 -9.87
CA PRO A 19 -5.54 4.33 -11.25
C PRO A 19 -6.98 4.84 -11.43
N ALA A 20 -7.78 4.89 -10.36
CA ALA A 20 -9.18 5.33 -10.43
C ALA A 20 -9.67 5.85 -9.08
N ASN A 21 -10.74 6.65 -9.09
CA ASN A 21 -11.28 7.22 -7.86
C ASN A 21 -11.77 6.11 -6.92
N GLY A 22 -11.27 6.11 -5.69
CA GLY A 22 -11.58 5.09 -4.69
C GLY A 22 -10.78 3.79 -4.80
N ALA A 23 -9.92 3.63 -5.82
CA ALA A 23 -8.95 2.53 -5.85
C ALA A 23 -7.85 2.75 -4.80
N PRO A 24 -7.19 1.70 -4.29
CA PRO A 24 -6.01 1.88 -3.45
C PRO A 24 -4.83 2.45 -4.24
N HIS A 25 -3.91 3.09 -3.54
CA HIS A 25 -2.59 3.40 -4.08
C HIS A 25 -1.76 2.12 -4.13
N GLU A 26 -1.24 1.80 -5.31
CA GLU A 26 -0.41 0.63 -5.56
C GLU A 26 1.03 1.06 -5.83
N HIS A 27 1.99 0.27 -5.35
CA HIS A 27 3.41 0.56 -5.56
C HIS A 27 3.78 0.39 -7.04
N ALA A 28 4.24 1.46 -7.67
CA ALA A 28 4.61 1.49 -9.09
C ALA A 28 6.11 1.25 -9.31
N GLY A 29 6.95 1.61 -8.33
CA GLY A 29 8.40 1.47 -8.38
C GLY A 29 9.12 2.63 -7.69
N SER A 30 10.44 2.69 -7.87
CA SER A 30 11.31 3.64 -7.19
C SER A 30 12.02 4.60 -8.17
N LEU A 31 12.34 5.82 -7.73
CA LEU A 31 13.15 6.78 -8.48
C LEU A 31 14.07 7.61 -7.58
N HIS A 32 15.08 8.24 -8.16
CA HIS A 32 15.93 9.19 -7.43
C HIS A 32 15.50 10.63 -7.72
N ALA A 33 15.44 11.48 -6.69
CA ALA A 33 15.12 12.89 -6.82
C ALA A 33 15.71 13.72 -5.65
N VAL A 34 15.91 15.01 -5.90
CA VAL A 34 16.47 15.96 -4.91
C VAL A 34 15.50 16.33 -3.80
N ASP A 35 14.21 16.32 -4.09
CA ASP A 35 13.12 16.65 -3.17
C ASP A 35 11.80 16.02 -3.65
N SER A 36 10.73 16.20 -2.88
CA SER A 36 9.41 15.64 -3.17
C SER A 36 8.76 16.22 -4.44
N GLU A 37 9.02 17.49 -4.77
CA GLU A 37 8.41 18.13 -5.93
C GLU A 37 9.01 17.57 -7.22
N ASN A 38 10.34 17.46 -7.26
CA ASN A 38 11.05 16.79 -8.34
C ASN A 38 10.68 15.30 -8.44
N ALA A 39 10.51 14.62 -7.30
CA ALA A 39 10.06 13.23 -7.27
C ALA A 39 8.68 13.05 -7.91
N ILE A 40 7.71 13.91 -7.59
CA ILE A 40 6.37 13.89 -8.20
C ILE A 40 6.46 14.13 -9.71
N GLN A 41 7.24 15.13 -10.15
CA GLN A 41 7.36 15.44 -11.57
C GLN A 41 7.96 14.25 -12.34
N ASN A 42 9.05 13.66 -11.84
CA ASN A 42 9.65 12.48 -12.44
C ASN A 42 8.70 11.27 -12.43
N ALA A 43 7.94 11.08 -11.34
CA ALA A 43 6.98 9.99 -11.22
C ALA A 43 5.85 10.11 -12.26
N ARG A 44 5.36 11.33 -12.53
CA ARG A 44 4.38 11.57 -13.60
C ARG A 44 4.96 11.16 -14.96
N ASP A 45 6.16 11.62 -15.27
CA ASP A 45 6.77 11.39 -16.58
C ASP A 45 7.11 9.91 -16.83
N VAL A 46 7.41 9.14 -15.77
CA VAL A 46 7.74 7.72 -15.85
C VAL A 46 6.48 6.84 -15.80
N TYR A 47 5.59 7.07 -14.83
CA TYR A 47 4.51 6.14 -14.49
C TYR A 47 3.12 6.56 -14.98
N SER A 48 2.90 7.80 -15.41
CA SER A 48 1.56 8.29 -15.82
C SER A 48 1.36 8.40 -17.33
N ARG A 49 2.24 7.83 -18.18
CA ARG A 49 2.24 8.05 -19.64
C ARG A 49 0.96 7.65 -20.39
N ARG A 50 0.05 6.89 -19.78
CA ARG A 50 -1.26 6.55 -20.37
C ARG A 50 -2.45 7.28 -19.73
N GLY A 51 -2.19 8.24 -18.82
CA GLY A 51 -3.25 9.03 -18.18
C GLY A 51 -4.16 8.26 -17.23
N GLU A 52 -3.76 7.04 -16.85
CA GLU A 52 -4.56 6.18 -15.96
C GLU A 52 -4.36 6.53 -14.48
N ALA A 53 -3.24 7.15 -14.08
CA ALA A 53 -3.03 7.54 -12.69
C ALA A 53 -3.71 8.89 -12.38
N ILE A 54 -4.70 8.88 -11.47
CA ILE A 54 -5.42 10.08 -11.00
C ILE A 54 -4.82 10.69 -9.73
N SER A 55 -3.96 9.94 -9.02
CA SER A 55 -3.24 10.40 -7.83
C SER A 55 -1.88 9.71 -7.75
N ILE A 56 -0.87 10.43 -7.24
CA ILE A 56 0.49 9.95 -7.06
C ILE A 56 0.95 10.31 -5.65
N TRP A 57 1.49 9.33 -4.94
CA TRP A 57 2.25 9.53 -3.71
C TRP A 57 3.71 9.22 -3.96
N VAL A 58 4.58 10.00 -3.34
CA VAL A 58 6.01 9.75 -3.26
C VAL A 58 6.42 9.77 -1.80
N VAL A 59 7.24 8.81 -1.40
CA VAL A 59 7.71 8.68 -0.02
C VAL A 59 9.22 8.44 -0.06
N PRO A 60 10.04 9.16 0.74
CA PRO A 60 11.45 8.81 0.87
C PRO A 60 11.58 7.37 1.37
N SER A 61 12.47 6.60 0.75
CA SER A 61 12.61 5.17 1.06
C SER A 61 12.97 4.95 2.54
N ASP A 62 13.77 5.86 3.11
CA ASP A 62 14.17 5.85 4.52
C ASP A 62 13.01 6.07 5.51
N CYS A 63 11.84 6.52 5.03
CA CYS A 63 10.63 6.65 5.85
C CYS A 63 9.79 5.36 5.89
N ILE A 64 10.12 4.35 5.07
CA ILE A 64 9.38 3.10 5.01
C ILE A 64 10.06 2.06 5.90
N THR A 65 9.33 1.57 6.88
CA THR A 65 9.79 0.45 7.73
C THR A 65 9.12 -0.84 7.25
N ALA A 66 9.94 -1.83 6.89
CA ALA A 66 9.47 -3.15 6.47
C ALA A 66 9.84 -4.20 7.52
N THR A 67 9.00 -5.22 7.66
CA THR A 67 9.36 -6.44 8.40
C THR A 67 10.28 -7.31 7.54
N SER A 68 11.13 -8.10 8.20
CA SER A 68 11.93 -9.11 7.51
C SER A 68 11.07 -10.35 7.20
N PRO A 69 11.28 -11.05 6.07
CA PRO A 69 10.62 -12.33 5.79
C PRO A 69 10.81 -13.38 6.90
N SER A 70 11.89 -13.28 7.68
CA SER A 70 12.17 -14.13 8.85
C SER A 70 11.25 -13.85 10.05
N GLU A 71 10.55 -12.72 10.07
CA GLU A 71 9.62 -12.31 11.12
C GLU A 71 8.16 -12.72 10.80
N ASN A 72 7.93 -13.49 9.74
CA ASN A 72 6.58 -13.86 9.29
C ASN A 72 5.76 -14.64 10.34
N GLY A 73 6.40 -15.50 11.14
CA GLY A 73 5.69 -16.40 12.05
C GLY A 73 4.82 -15.69 13.10
N PRO A 74 5.36 -14.76 13.91
CA PRO A 74 4.61 -14.14 15.01
C PRO A 74 3.60 -13.07 14.60
N PHE A 75 3.82 -12.39 13.46
CA PHE A 75 2.99 -11.25 13.04
C PHE A 75 1.81 -11.65 12.15
N PHE A 76 1.91 -12.79 11.45
CA PHE A 76 0.93 -13.18 10.42
C PHE A 76 0.26 -14.54 10.65
N ASP A 77 0.61 -15.31 11.69
CA ASP A 77 -0.13 -16.53 12.07
C ASP A 77 -1.44 -16.13 12.78
N PRO A 78 -2.57 -16.11 12.08
CA PRO A 78 -3.83 -15.76 12.69
C PRO A 78 -4.29 -17.01 13.41
N GLY A 79 -4.02 -17.07 14.72
CA GLY A 79 -4.30 -18.22 15.60
C GLY A 79 -5.34 -19.17 15.01
N ASN A 80 -4.86 -20.35 14.57
CA ASN A 80 -5.58 -21.46 13.93
C ASN A 80 -6.72 -22.05 14.80
N ASP A 81 -7.31 -21.25 15.69
CA ASP A 81 -8.33 -21.63 16.65
C ASP A 81 -9.41 -20.55 16.74
N LYS A 82 -9.92 -20.14 15.57
CA LYS A 82 -11.24 -19.52 15.47
C LYS A 82 -12.16 -20.43 14.68
N ALA A 83 -12.54 -21.53 15.32
CA ALA A 83 -13.80 -22.18 15.02
C ALA A 83 -14.95 -21.15 15.25
N TYR A 84 -15.76 -20.93 14.21
CA TYR A 84 -17.08 -20.28 14.20
C TYR A 84 -17.20 -18.75 14.25
N ARG A 85 -17.89 -18.21 13.22
CA ARG A 85 -19.32 -17.78 13.31
C ARG A 85 -19.98 -17.92 11.93
N HIS A 86 -20.73 -18.99 11.70
CA HIS A 86 -21.80 -18.96 10.71
C HIS A 86 -22.96 -18.17 11.32
N PRO A 87 -23.45 -17.08 10.68
CA PRO A 87 -24.69 -16.47 11.11
C PRO A 87 -25.84 -17.43 10.78
N LYS A 88 -26.33 -18.16 11.79
CA LYS A 88 -27.70 -18.68 11.80
C LYS A 88 -28.45 -17.97 12.92
N PHE A 89 -29.75 -17.79 12.71
CA PHE A 89 -30.74 -17.12 13.58
C PHE A 89 -30.93 -15.61 13.34
N TYR A 90 -31.61 -15.26 12.24
CA TYR A 90 -32.73 -14.32 12.38
C TYR A 90 -33.96 -15.15 12.77
N SER A 91 -34.50 -14.92 13.96
CA SER A 91 -35.85 -15.40 14.30
C SER A 91 -36.82 -14.43 13.63
N VAL A 92 -37.52 -14.90 12.59
CA VAL A 92 -38.60 -14.14 11.97
C VAL A 92 -39.76 -14.10 12.97
N PRO A 93 -40.29 -12.92 13.38
CA PRO A 93 -41.41 -12.89 14.31
C PRO A 93 -42.65 -13.49 13.63
N LYS A 94 -43.26 -14.49 14.29
CA LYS A 94 -44.55 -15.03 13.88
C LYS A 94 -45.61 -13.94 14.06
N GLY A 95 -46.30 -13.58 12.97
CA GLY A 95 -47.40 -12.63 12.97
C GLY A 95 -48.52 -13.02 13.93
N ASN A 96 -49.00 -12.03 14.67
CA ASN A 96 -50.09 -12.18 15.61
C ASN A 96 -51.43 -12.27 14.85
N ARG A 97 -52.15 -13.40 14.96
CA ARG A 97 -53.58 -13.50 14.62
C ARG A 97 -54.37 -13.54 15.92
N GLY A 98 -55.15 -12.51 16.19
CA GLY A 98 -56.39 -12.54 16.99
C GLY A 98 -57.44 -11.79 16.16
N GLY A 99 -58.68 -12.23 16.02
CA GLY A 99 -59.51 -12.89 17.01
C GLY A 99 -60.63 -11.92 17.32
#